data_AF-A0A6N7JTH1-F1
#
_entry.id   AF-A0A6N7JTH1-F1
#
_cell.length_a   1.000
_cell.length_b   1.000
_cell.length_c   1.000
_cell.angle_alpha   90.00
_cell.angle_beta   90.00
_cell.angle_gamma   90.00
#
_symmetry.space_group_name_H-M   'P 1'
#
loop_
_entity.id
_entity.type
_entity.pdbx_description
1 polymer ?
#
loop_
_entity_poly.entity_id
_entity_poly.type
_entity_poly.pdbx_seq_one_letter_code
_entity_poly.pdbx_strand_id
1 'polypeptide(L)' 'MALIRHWRTILLVAAGCALLLGANLHLIMVALESQPACVPHQKPGVKPATTGYTAAKSAC' A
#
# COMPACT_ATOMS: atom_id res chain seq x y z
N MET A 1 3.86 -37.33 -19.36
CA MET A 1 5.26 -37.38 -18.86
C MET A 1 5.95 -36.03 -18.71
N ALA A 2 5.82 -35.06 -19.64
CA ALA A 2 6.51 -33.77 -19.53
C ALA A 2 6.05 -32.89 -18.35
N LEU A 3 4.75 -32.91 -18.03
CA LEU A 3 4.16 -32.13 -16.92
C LEU A 3 4.77 -32.50 -15.55
N ILE A 4 5.00 -33.80 -15.33
CA ILE A 4 5.65 -34.35 -14.12
C ILE A 4 7.13 -33.98 -14.07
N ARG A 5 7.79 -33.72 -15.22
CA ARG A 5 9.20 -33.31 -15.24
C ARG A 5 9.40 -31.83 -14.93
N HIS A 6 8.43 -30.98 -15.28
CA HIS A 6 8.47 -29.53 -15.04
C HIS A 6 7.69 -29.08 -13.79
N TRP A 7 7.16 -30.01 -13.00
CA TRP A 7 6.39 -29.74 -11.80
C TRP A 7 7.08 -28.76 -10.83
N ARG A 8 8.41 -28.89 -10.63
CA ARG A 8 9.19 -27.97 -9.78
C ARG A 8 9.16 -26.53 -10.31
N THR A 9 9.38 -26.35 -11.62
CA THR A 9 9.33 -25.03 -12.24
C THR A 9 7.92 -24.44 -12.19
N ILE A 10 6.89 -25.27 -12.40
CA ILE A 10 5.49 -24.84 -12.29
C ILE A 10 5.17 -24.38 -10.86
N LEU A 11 5.60 -25.13 -9.84
CA LEU A 11 5.40 -24.76 -8.44
C LEU A 11 6.11 -23.45 -8.08
N LEU A 12 7.34 -23.24 -8.56
CA LEU A 12 8.08 -22.00 -8.33
C LEU A 12 7.38 -20.79 -8.98
N VAL A 13 6.92 -20.93 -10.22
CA VAL A 13 6.17 -19.87 -10.91
C VAL A 13 4.85 -19.59 -10.19
N ALA A 14 4.11 -20.63 -9.82
CA ALA A 14 2.86 -20.47 -9.07
C ALA A 14 3.07 -19.78 -7.71
N ALA A 15 4.12 -20.14 -6.99
CA ALA A 15 4.49 -19.50 -5.73
C ALA A 15 4.85 -18.02 -5.93
N GLY A 16 5.62 -17.70 -6.98
CA GLY A 16 5.93 -16.31 -7.33
C GLY A 16 4.67 -15.49 -7.65
N CYS A 17 3.76 -16.04 -8.45
CA CYS A 17 2.48 -15.39 -8.75
C CYS A 17 1.62 -15.20 -7.48
N ALA A 18 1.53 -16.19 -6.61
CA ALA A 18 0.79 -16.10 -5.36
C ALA A 18 1.36 -15.01 -4.45
N LEU A 19 2.68 -14.90 -4.36
CA LEU A 19 3.36 -13.87 -3.59
C LEU A 19 3.08 -12.47 -4.15
N LEU A 20 3.17 -12.29 -5.47
CA LEU A 20 2.82 -11.04 -6.15
C LEU A 20 1.37 -10.64 -5.89
N LEU A 21 0.42 -11.57 -6.05
CA LEU A 21 -0.99 -11.32 -5.79
C LEU A 21 -1.23 -10.95 -4.33
N GLY A 22 -0.64 -11.69 -3.38
CA GLY A 22 -0.74 -11.40 -1.95
C GLY A 22 -0.21 -10.03 -1.58
N ALA A 23 0.94 -9.62 -2.12
CA ALA A 23 1.52 -8.30 -1.89
C ALA A 23 0.59 -7.18 -2.40
N ASN A 24 0.03 -7.33 -3.60
CA ASN A 24 -0.90 -6.33 -4.15
C ASN A 24 -2.22 -6.27 -3.37
N LEU A 25 -2.77 -7.42 -2.95
CA LEU A 25 -3.94 -7.46 -2.08
C LEU A 25 -3.67 -6.78 -0.74
N HIS A 26 -2.48 -6.97 -0.16
CA HIS A 26 -2.09 -6.31 1.07
C HIS A 26 -2.07 -4.78 0.91
N LEU A 27 -1.57 -4.25 -0.21
CA LEU A 27 -1.59 -2.80 -0.46
C LEU A 27 -3.01 -2.24 -0.54
N ILE A 28 -3.93 -2.96 -1.19
CA ILE A 28 -5.35 -2.57 -1.25
C ILE A 28 -5.95 -2.56 0.15
N MET A 29 -5.72 -3.60 0.94
CA MET A 29 -6.19 -3.70 2.33
C MET A 29 -5.69 -2.52 3.17
N VAL A 30 -4.37 -2.25 3.11
CA VAL A 30 -3.77 -1.10 3.81
C VAL A 30 -4.43 0.20 3.38
N ALA A 31 -4.64 0.42 2.08
CA ALA A 31 -5.29 1.65 1.60
C ALA A 31 -6.72 1.83 2.13
N LEU A 32 -7.46 0.74 2.32
CA LEU A 32 -8.85 0.77 2.83
C LEU A 32 -8.93 0.87 4.35
N GLU A 33 -8.05 0.16 5.07
CA GLU A 33 -8.03 0.12 6.54
C GLU A 33 -7.36 1.34 7.15
N SER A 34 -6.38 1.93 6.47
CA SER A 34 -5.56 3.02 7.00
C SER A 34 -6.31 4.34 7.10
N GLN A 35 -7.65 4.36 7.21
CA GLN A 35 -8.49 5.54 7.40
C GLN A 35 -7.81 6.47 8.41
N PRO A 36 -7.05 7.49 7.96
CA PRO A 36 -6.38 8.34 8.89
C PRO A 36 -7.52 9.09 9.57
N ALA A 37 -7.58 9.06 10.90
CA ALA A 37 -8.57 9.82 11.62
C ALA A 37 -8.64 11.22 11.00
N CYS A 38 -9.84 11.68 10.65
CA CYS A 38 -10.05 13.01 10.08
C CYS A 38 -9.66 14.05 11.14
N VAL A 39 -8.37 14.33 11.24
CA VAL A 39 -7.84 15.36 12.11
C VAL A 39 -8.11 16.72 11.47
N PRO A 40 -8.30 17.78 12.27
CA PRO A 40 -8.47 19.12 11.75
C PRO A 40 -7.19 19.53 11.01
N HIS A 41 -7.23 19.38 9.68
CA HIS A 41 -6.17 19.81 8.79
C HIS A 41 -6.26 21.32 8.58
N GLN A 42 -5.20 22.04 8.92
CA GLN A 42 -5.13 23.47 8.65
C GLN A 42 -4.72 23.71 7.21
N LYS A 43 -5.42 24.62 6.52
CA LYS A 43 -5.10 24.99 5.14
C LYS A 43 -3.74 25.71 5.07
N PRO A 44 -2.83 25.32 4.17
CA PRO A 44 -1.58 26.04 3.95
C PRO A 44 -1.84 27.52 3.59
N GLY A 45 -1.04 28.43 4.15
CA GLY A 45 -1.13 29.86 3.87
C GLY A 45 -2.17 30.64 4.71
N VAL A 46 -2.87 29.97 5.62
CA VAL A 46 -3.69 30.63 6.65
C VAL A 46 -2.84 30.78 7.92
N LYS A 47 -3.07 31.83 8.73
CA LYS A 47 -2.43 31.97 10.05
C LYS A 47 -2.61 30.66 10.83
N PRO A 48 -1.53 30.02 11.30
CA PRO A 48 -1.65 28.76 12.03
C PRO A 48 -2.58 28.94 13.23
N ALA A 49 -3.61 28.10 13.35
CA ALA A 49 -4.39 28.04 14.58
C ALA A 49 -3.50 27.46 15.68
N THR A 50 -3.79 27.82 16.94
CA THR A 50 -3.04 27.35 18.12
C THR A 50 -3.01 25.83 18.28
N THR A 51 -3.93 25.10 17.63
CA THR A 51 -3.99 23.64 17.57
C THR A 51 -4.37 23.15 16.16
N GLY A 52 -3.74 22.06 15.70
CA GLY A 52 -4.06 21.40 14.42
C GLY A 52 -2.82 20.96 13.65
N TYR A 53 -3.01 20.09 12.67
CA TYR A 53 -1.91 19.51 11.87
C TYR A 53 -1.94 20.08 10.45
N THR A 54 -0.80 20.47 9.92
CA THR A 54 -0.66 20.88 8.51
C THR A 54 -0.02 19.75 7.72
N ALA A 55 -0.41 19.59 6.45
CA ALA A 55 0.28 18.67 5.55
C ALA A 55 1.78 19.01 5.49
N ALA A 56 2.62 17.98 5.41
CA ALA A 56 4.04 18.17 5.17
C ALA A 56 4.25 18.95 3.86
N LYS A 57 5.22 19.87 3.85
CA LYS A 57 5.54 20.66 2.65
C LYS A 57 6.07 19.70 1.58
N SER A 58 5.55 19.79 0.35
CA SER A 58 6.10 19.05 -0.78
C SER A 58 7.57 19.43 -0.98
N ALA A 59 8.38 18.45 -1.38
CA ALA A 59 9.78 18.69 -1.73
C ALA A 59 9.93 19.42 -3.08
N CYS A 60 8.84 19.57 -3.84
CA CYS A 60 8.71 20.31 -5.08
C CYS A 60 7.80 21.52 -4.92
#